data_AF-A0A1Y5JXQ7-F1
#
_entry.id   AF-A0A1Y5JXQ7-F1
#
_cell.length_a   1.000
_cell.length_b   1.000
_cell.length_c   1.000
_cell.angle_alpha   90.00
_cell.angle_beta   90.00
_cell.angle_gamma   90.00
#
_symmetry.space_group_name_H-M   'P 1'
#
loop_
_entity.id
_entity.type
_entity.pdbx_description
1 polymer ?
#
loop_
_entity_poly.entity_id
_entity_poly.type
_entity_poly.pdbx_seq_one_letter_code
_entity_poly.pdbx_strand_id
1 'polypeptide(L)'
;MADHKLVLGKELIEGIVHLGRVLGYHVEEEFPVDEAIYGESPAVDVAWFSKKGNRFPLFIFEVESKATNGMTNNPLKVYAQENRAFEKPLFFFHVVAQGGVHSSRPRNLEAQYGRNNYRIYLVGSDSANDLIKDVLNQHSRVKNDVDYLSLHQLLSSKLWSNKVTYSELLMHSVELGLSKEEVISSYIRMSRTDSDLFPDFIQLITDDSKHEFTNTILDSYLGSQWHVPILCSMLCGVSEDNDKSDHWSSMLVEWQRNNAYMPMITPSFGLSRDYDEFILGCAPQLICLCVVLSSNKGEFQSDLIEALEESLDKVGISWAGLNTAIYLLHISAALELLTSYKKAKFYLEEFKDISETNIYQPPSVVSVMEGEFDDYFNHGNGLAIPSMEIFHISCVKQYQNNCCDLESIVLKALDDDSYIYEWSNDLLGSLWTKIANKAIERN
;
A
#
# COMPACT_ATOMS: atom_id res chain seq x y z
N MET A 1 -31.84 28.20 -20.93
CA MET A 1 -30.51 28.28 -20.28
C MET A 1 -30.61 28.51 -18.78
N ALA A 2 -30.41 27.45 -17.99
CA ALA A 2 -30.12 27.58 -16.55
C ALA A 2 -28.67 27.18 -16.31
N ASP A 3 -27.71 27.91 -16.90
CA ASP A 3 -26.30 27.80 -16.49
C ASP A 3 -26.24 27.93 -14.97
N HIS A 4 -25.70 26.92 -14.27
CA HIS A 4 -25.42 27.01 -12.85
C HIS A 4 -24.49 28.20 -12.62
N LYS A 5 -25.04 29.36 -12.25
CA LYS A 5 -24.27 30.62 -12.16
C LYS A 5 -23.31 30.64 -10.96
N LEU A 6 -23.48 29.70 -10.03
CA LEU A 6 -22.76 29.65 -8.77
C LEU A 6 -21.63 28.62 -8.85
N VAL A 7 -20.42 29.07 -8.51
CA VAL A 7 -19.17 28.30 -8.58
C VAL A 7 -19.29 26.94 -7.89
N LEU A 8 -19.92 26.90 -6.71
CA LEU A 8 -20.09 25.67 -5.93
C LEU A 8 -20.90 24.58 -6.65
N GLY A 9 -21.92 24.94 -7.43
CA GLY A 9 -22.71 23.98 -8.20
C GLY A 9 -21.89 23.38 -9.35
N LYS A 10 -21.12 24.23 -10.04
CA LYS A 10 -20.24 23.80 -11.14
C LYS A 10 -19.13 22.86 -10.67
N GLU A 11 -18.46 23.21 -9.56
CA GLU A 11 -17.41 22.36 -8.98
C GLU A 11 -17.94 20.99 -8.56
N LEU A 12 -19.17 20.93 -8.04
CA LEU A 12 -19.80 19.67 -7.65
C LEU A 12 -20.18 18.81 -8.86
N ILE A 13 -20.73 19.43 -9.91
CA ILE A 13 -20.99 18.75 -11.19
C ILE A 13 -19.69 18.19 -11.75
N GLU A 14 -18.62 19.00 -11.81
CA GLU A 14 -17.32 18.57 -12.28
C GLU A 14 -16.76 17.40 -11.45
N GLY A 15 -16.88 17.47 -10.11
CA GLY A 15 -16.48 16.38 -9.21
C GLY A 15 -17.24 15.07 -9.49
N ILE A 16 -18.57 15.15 -9.69
CA ILE A 16 -19.42 14.01 -10.03
C ILE A 16 -19.03 13.45 -11.41
N VAL A 17 -18.77 14.31 -12.40
CA VAL A 17 -18.36 13.87 -13.73
C VAL A 17 -17.06 13.08 -13.69
N HIS A 18 -16.06 13.57 -12.95
CA HIS A 18 -14.79 12.86 -12.80
C HIS A 18 -14.94 11.56 -12.03
N LEU A 19 -15.79 11.53 -10.99
CA LEU A 19 -16.10 10.30 -10.26
C LEU A 19 -16.69 9.22 -11.16
N GLY A 20 -17.67 9.58 -12.00
CA GLY A 20 -18.26 8.63 -12.94
C GLY A 20 -17.23 8.05 -13.90
N ARG A 21 -16.29 8.87 -14.39
CA ARG A 21 -15.20 8.43 -15.27
C ARG A 21 -14.23 7.49 -14.56
N VAL A 22 -13.82 7.82 -13.34
CA VAL A 22 -12.92 6.99 -12.51
C VAL A 22 -13.57 5.63 -12.20
N LEU A 23 -14.88 5.60 -11.93
CA LEU A 23 -15.64 4.36 -11.73
C LEU A 23 -15.99 3.62 -13.04
N GLY A 24 -15.39 4.04 -14.17
CA GLY A 24 -15.51 3.34 -15.46
C GLY A 24 -16.86 3.51 -16.17
N TYR A 25 -17.57 4.61 -15.92
CA TYR A 25 -18.80 4.97 -16.64
C TYR A 25 -18.55 5.94 -17.78
N HIS A 26 -19.40 5.89 -18.81
CA HIS A 26 -19.52 6.96 -19.79
C HIS A 26 -20.42 8.04 -19.21
N VAL A 27 -19.93 9.28 -19.15
CA VAL A 27 -20.62 10.39 -18.50
C VAL A 27 -21.04 11.43 -19.53
N GLU A 28 -22.30 11.86 -19.46
CA GLU A 28 -22.83 12.97 -20.24
C GLU A 28 -23.35 14.07 -19.31
N GLU A 29 -22.99 15.31 -19.61
CA GLU A 29 -23.46 16.52 -18.92
C GLU A 29 -24.65 17.10 -19.69
N GLU A 30 -25.61 17.70 -18.98
CA GLU A 30 -26.83 18.30 -19.56
C GLU A 30 -27.60 17.30 -20.46
N PHE A 31 -27.81 16.09 -19.96
CA PHE A 31 -28.42 15.00 -20.72
C PHE A 31 -29.93 15.21 -20.90
N PRO A 32 -30.45 15.23 -22.13
CA PRO A 32 -31.88 15.44 -22.39
C PRO A 32 -32.71 14.22 -21.97
N VAL A 33 -33.79 14.47 -21.22
CA VAL A 33 -34.72 13.43 -20.73
C VAL A 33 -35.90 13.22 -21.69
N ASP A 34 -36.14 14.16 -22.61
CA ASP A 34 -37.21 14.09 -23.62
C ASP A 34 -36.82 14.78 -24.93
N GLU A 35 -37.46 14.42 -26.04
CA GLU A 35 -37.34 15.12 -27.31
C GLU A 35 -38.04 16.49 -27.23
N ALA A 36 -37.43 17.54 -27.78
CA ALA A 36 -37.96 18.89 -27.68
C ALA A 36 -39.24 19.03 -28.53
N ILE A 37 -40.42 18.90 -27.92
CA ILE A 37 -41.70 19.12 -28.61
C ILE A 37 -41.99 20.63 -28.72
N TYR A 38 -41.64 21.44 -27.71
CA TYR A 38 -41.69 22.91 -27.71
C TYR A 38 -40.73 23.48 -26.64
N GLY A 39 -39.80 24.36 -27.01
CA GLY A 39 -38.81 24.93 -26.08
C GLY A 39 -37.53 24.08 -25.94
N GLU A 40 -36.73 24.35 -24.91
CA GLU A 40 -35.56 23.51 -24.55
C GLU A 40 -36.06 22.20 -23.90
N SER A 41 -35.53 21.05 -24.33
CA SER A 41 -35.81 19.76 -23.68
C SER A 41 -35.45 19.80 -22.19
N PRO A 42 -36.27 19.21 -21.30
CA PRO A 42 -35.86 19.03 -19.92
C PRO A 42 -34.60 18.16 -19.89
N ALA A 43 -33.54 18.68 -19.29
CA ALA A 43 -32.27 17.99 -19.12
C ALA A 43 -31.96 17.79 -17.64
N VAL A 44 -31.17 16.74 -17.38
CA VAL A 44 -30.54 16.48 -16.08
C VAL A 44 -29.08 16.91 -16.14
N ASP A 45 -28.55 17.40 -15.02
CA ASP A 45 -27.20 17.99 -14.99
C ASP A 45 -26.12 16.96 -15.36
N VAL A 46 -26.19 15.74 -14.82
CA VAL A 46 -25.24 14.66 -15.16
C VAL A 46 -25.94 13.32 -15.26
N ALA A 47 -25.60 12.55 -16.29
CA ALA A 47 -26.07 11.20 -16.52
C ALA A 47 -24.88 10.23 -16.73
N TRP A 48 -24.88 9.09 -16.03
CA TRP A 48 -23.86 8.05 -16.22
C TRP A 48 -24.45 6.82 -16.89
N PHE A 49 -23.72 6.29 -17.86
CA PHE A 49 -24.07 5.13 -18.65
C PHE A 49 -23.01 4.05 -18.48
N SER A 50 -23.43 2.79 -18.60
CA SER A 50 -22.47 1.66 -18.57
C SER A 50 -21.40 1.76 -19.65
N LYS A 51 -21.73 2.31 -20.82
CA LYS A 51 -20.85 2.52 -21.97
C LYS A 51 -21.46 3.55 -22.92
N LYS A 52 -20.62 4.13 -23.78
CA LYS A 52 -21.06 5.05 -24.84
C LYS A 52 -22.06 4.36 -25.77
N GLY A 53 -23.13 5.07 -26.13
CA GLY A 53 -24.19 4.58 -27.01
C GLY A 53 -25.28 3.77 -26.32
N ASN A 54 -25.18 3.52 -25.01
CA ASN A 54 -26.34 3.05 -24.24
C ASN A 54 -27.41 4.15 -24.23
N ARG A 55 -28.66 3.76 -24.51
CA ARG A 55 -29.77 4.71 -24.61
C ARG A 55 -30.21 5.28 -23.25
N PHE A 56 -30.00 4.54 -22.16
CA PHE A 56 -30.58 4.86 -20.87
C PHE A 56 -29.51 4.97 -19.77
N PRO A 57 -29.57 6.01 -18.93
CA PRO A 57 -28.61 6.21 -17.86
C PRO A 57 -28.87 5.25 -16.70
N LEU A 58 -27.79 4.78 -16.09
CA LEU A 58 -27.85 4.01 -14.85
C LEU A 58 -27.98 4.96 -13.64
N PHE A 59 -27.24 6.07 -13.67
CA PHE A 59 -27.22 7.08 -12.62
C PHE A 59 -27.62 8.43 -13.21
N ILE A 60 -28.46 9.17 -12.48
CA ILE A 60 -28.76 10.56 -12.76
C ILE A 60 -28.39 11.39 -11.53
N PHE A 61 -27.75 12.54 -11.78
CA PHE A 61 -27.46 13.55 -10.78
C PHE A 61 -28.11 14.87 -11.18
N GLU A 62 -28.85 15.45 -10.25
CA GLU A 62 -29.32 16.84 -10.32
C GLU A 62 -28.67 17.60 -9.18
N VAL A 63 -28.04 18.73 -9.48
CA VAL A 63 -27.27 19.52 -8.54
C VAL A 63 -27.98 20.85 -8.34
N GLU A 64 -28.34 21.17 -7.10
CA GLU A 64 -28.85 22.49 -6.74
C GLU A 64 -27.85 23.23 -5.87
N SER A 65 -27.68 24.53 -6.12
CA SER A 65 -26.84 25.36 -5.25
C SER A 65 -27.45 25.54 -3.86
N LYS A 66 -28.79 25.60 -3.75
CA LYS A 66 -29.53 25.79 -2.50
C LYS A 66 -30.86 25.07 -2.52
N ALA A 67 -31.34 24.60 -1.37
CA ALA A 67 -32.67 23.98 -1.27
C ALA A 67 -33.82 24.99 -1.50
N THR A 68 -34.40 25.01 -2.70
CA THR A 68 -35.51 25.93 -3.05
C THR A 68 -36.86 25.20 -3.22
N ASN A 69 -37.93 25.95 -3.48
CA ASN A 69 -39.22 25.36 -3.86
C ASN A 69 -39.15 24.65 -5.24
N GLY A 70 -38.16 25.01 -6.08
CA GLY A 70 -37.96 24.46 -7.42
C GLY A 70 -37.49 23.00 -7.42
N MET A 71 -36.95 22.50 -6.30
CA MET A 71 -36.47 21.11 -6.14
C MET A 71 -37.50 20.04 -6.52
N THR A 72 -38.79 20.35 -6.38
CA THR A 72 -39.88 19.43 -6.74
C THR A 72 -39.93 19.15 -8.24
N ASN A 73 -39.38 20.03 -9.07
CA ASN A 73 -39.38 19.87 -10.53
C ASN A 73 -38.36 18.82 -11.00
N ASN A 74 -37.21 18.68 -10.35
CA ASN A 74 -36.16 17.73 -10.75
C ASN A 74 -36.63 16.27 -10.76
N PRO A 75 -37.27 15.72 -9.70
CA PRO A 75 -37.83 14.37 -9.76
C PRO A 75 -38.95 14.26 -10.81
N LEU A 76 -39.73 15.32 -11.06
CA LEU A 76 -40.76 15.30 -12.10
C LEU A 76 -40.17 15.24 -13.51
N LYS A 77 -39.04 15.92 -13.79
CA LYS A 77 -38.36 15.85 -15.10
C LYS A 77 -38.14 14.40 -15.52
N VAL A 78 -37.70 13.57 -14.58
CA VAL A 78 -37.34 12.17 -14.79
C VAL A 78 -38.55 11.25 -14.63
N TYR A 79 -39.25 11.28 -13.49
CA TYR A 79 -40.27 10.29 -13.16
C TYR A 79 -41.61 10.51 -13.87
N ALA A 80 -41.92 11.72 -14.34
CA ALA A 80 -43.17 11.97 -15.07
C ALA A 80 -43.15 11.45 -16.51
N GLN A 81 -41.97 11.16 -17.08
CA GLN A 81 -41.88 10.67 -18.46
C GLN A 81 -42.49 9.27 -18.63
N GLU A 82 -43.00 8.96 -19.80
CA GLU A 82 -43.43 7.60 -20.11
C GLU A 82 -42.21 6.68 -20.25
N ASN A 83 -42.27 5.47 -19.68
CA ASN A 83 -41.15 4.50 -19.73
C ASN A 83 -40.72 4.14 -21.17
N ARG A 84 -41.61 4.30 -22.16
CA ARG A 84 -41.30 4.05 -23.58
C ARG A 84 -40.44 5.15 -24.19
N ALA A 85 -40.58 6.38 -23.71
CA ALA A 85 -39.81 7.54 -24.16
C ALA A 85 -38.49 7.63 -23.37
N PHE A 86 -38.56 7.40 -22.06
CA PHE A 86 -37.43 7.48 -21.15
C PHE A 86 -37.50 6.40 -20.07
N GLU A 87 -36.59 5.42 -20.14
CA GLU A 87 -36.46 4.41 -19.10
C GLU A 87 -35.89 5.05 -17.81
N LYS A 88 -36.49 4.72 -16.67
CA LYS A 88 -36.09 5.31 -15.39
C LYS A 88 -34.67 4.85 -15.03
N PRO A 89 -33.85 5.75 -14.45
CA PRO A 89 -32.51 5.35 -14.03
C PRO A 89 -32.61 4.30 -12.92
N LEU A 90 -31.55 3.52 -12.77
CA LEU A 90 -31.43 2.65 -11.59
C LEU A 90 -31.34 3.50 -10.32
N PHE A 91 -30.66 4.64 -10.39
CA PHE A 91 -30.42 5.51 -9.25
C PHE A 91 -30.53 6.99 -9.62
N PHE A 92 -31.21 7.76 -8.78
CA PHE A 92 -31.33 9.21 -8.94
C PHE A 92 -30.87 9.93 -7.66
N PHE A 93 -29.72 10.58 -7.77
CA PHE A 93 -29.12 11.43 -6.76
C PHE A 93 -29.51 12.89 -6.99
N HIS A 94 -30.10 13.53 -6.00
CA HIS A 94 -30.33 14.98 -6.02
C HIS A 94 -29.44 15.64 -4.97
N VAL A 95 -28.44 16.36 -5.42
CA VAL A 95 -27.36 16.88 -4.58
C VAL A 95 -27.55 18.38 -4.37
N VAL A 96 -27.54 18.84 -3.13
CA VAL A 96 -27.70 20.25 -2.77
C VAL A 96 -26.42 20.76 -2.13
N ALA A 97 -25.77 21.72 -2.77
CA ALA A 97 -24.47 22.25 -2.34
C ALA A 97 -24.55 23.03 -1.02
N GLN A 98 -25.65 23.77 -0.76
CA GLN A 98 -25.87 24.49 0.50
C GLN A 98 -27.30 24.29 1.03
N GLY A 99 -27.44 23.78 2.25
CA GLY A 99 -28.73 23.61 2.90
C GLY A 99 -28.63 23.47 4.41
N GLY A 100 -29.62 23.99 5.14
CA GLY A 100 -29.73 23.72 6.57
C GLY A 100 -30.16 22.28 6.84
N VAL A 101 -29.55 21.65 7.85
CA VAL A 101 -29.70 20.23 8.25
C VAL A 101 -31.17 19.82 8.56
N HIS A 102 -32.08 20.78 8.71
CA HIS A 102 -33.47 20.56 9.15
C HIS A 102 -34.54 21.09 8.18
N SER A 103 -34.25 21.16 6.89
CA SER A 103 -35.29 21.44 5.90
C SER A 103 -36.31 20.30 5.83
N SER A 104 -37.60 20.58 6.03
CA SER A 104 -38.69 19.62 5.84
C SER A 104 -38.87 19.19 4.37
N ARG A 105 -38.33 19.97 3.42
CA ARG A 105 -38.55 19.76 1.98
C ARG A 105 -37.81 18.55 1.42
N PRO A 106 -36.49 18.36 1.63
CA PRO A 106 -35.79 17.13 1.24
C PRO A 106 -36.49 15.89 1.79
N ARG A 107 -36.86 15.90 3.08
CA ARG A 107 -37.56 14.77 3.72
C ARG A 107 -38.89 14.43 3.05
N ASN A 108 -39.69 15.43 2.69
CA ASN A 108 -40.97 15.20 2.00
C ASN A 108 -40.76 14.64 0.60
N LEU A 109 -39.77 15.13 -0.14
CA LEU A 109 -39.44 14.63 -1.48
C LEU A 109 -38.93 13.19 -1.44
N GLU A 110 -38.05 12.86 -0.49
CA GLU A 110 -37.61 11.48 -0.28
C GLU A 110 -38.74 10.56 0.16
N ALA A 111 -39.65 11.02 1.03
CA ALA A 111 -40.82 10.23 1.43
C ALA A 111 -41.73 9.92 0.23
N GLN A 112 -41.85 10.85 -0.72
CA GLN A 112 -42.69 10.70 -1.91
C GLN A 112 -42.03 9.84 -3.01
N TYR A 113 -40.75 10.09 -3.32
CA TYR A 113 -40.07 9.49 -4.48
C TYR A 113 -39.02 8.43 -4.11
N GLY A 114 -38.65 8.29 -2.84
CA GLY A 114 -37.54 7.43 -2.40
C GLY A 114 -37.74 5.94 -2.69
N ARG A 115 -38.99 5.50 -2.87
CA ARG A 115 -39.31 4.13 -3.33
C ARG A 115 -38.82 3.84 -4.76
N ASN A 116 -38.47 4.87 -5.52
CA ASN A 116 -37.97 4.78 -6.89
C ASN A 116 -36.44 5.00 -6.95
N ASN A 117 -35.70 4.65 -5.89
CA ASN A 117 -34.24 4.87 -5.79
C ASN A 117 -33.82 6.35 -5.96
N TYR A 118 -34.66 7.26 -5.47
CA TYR A 118 -34.38 8.68 -5.40
C TYR A 118 -33.87 9.06 -4.00
N ARG A 119 -32.72 9.74 -3.92
CA ARG A 119 -32.14 10.19 -2.64
C ARG A 119 -31.61 11.61 -2.76
N ILE A 120 -31.66 12.35 -1.66
CA ILE A 120 -31.21 13.75 -1.58
C ILE A 120 -30.01 13.86 -0.64
N TYR A 121 -28.95 14.52 -1.09
CA TYR A 121 -27.73 14.75 -0.30
C TYR A 121 -27.50 16.23 -0.11
N LEU A 122 -27.14 16.64 1.10
CA LEU A 122 -26.93 18.05 1.48
C LEU A 122 -25.44 18.27 1.75
N VAL A 123 -24.64 18.45 0.70
CA VAL A 123 -23.17 18.45 0.76
C VAL A 123 -22.62 19.51 1.71
N GLY A 124 -23.29 20.66 1.84
CA GLY A 124 -22.90 21.75 2.73
C GLY A 124 -23.01 21.48 4.24
N SER A 125 -23.38 20.26 4.67
CA SER A 125 -23.46 19.84 6.07
C SER A 125 -22.75 18.51 6.32
N ASP A 126 -21.52 18.36 5.81
CA ASP A 126 -20.64 17.18 5.93
C ASP A 126 -21.12 15.88 5.23
N SER A 127 -22.23 15.91 4.48
CA SER A 127 -22.82 14.71 3.86
C SER A 127 -22.23 14.31 2.50
N ALA A 128 -21.11 14.91 2.08
CA ALA A 128 -20.47 14.50 0.84
C ALA A 128 -19.94 13.05 0.94
N ASN A 129 -19.46 12.65 2.12
CA ASN A 129 -19.09 11.26 2.40
C ASN A 129 -20.29 10.32 2.18
N ASP A 130 -21.48 10.67 2.66
CA ASP A 130 -22.69 9.85 2.48
C ASP A 130 -23.08 9.71 1.01
N LEU A 131 -22.95 10.79 0.23
CA LEU A 131 -23.17 10.75 -1.22
C LEU A 131 -22.21 9.75 -1.88
N ILE A 132 -20.91 9.86 -1.60
CA ILE A 132 -19.92 8.98 -2.23
C ILE A 132 -20.08 7.53 -1.77
N LYS A 133 -20.31 7.29 -0.48
CA LYS A 133 -20.59 5.94 0.05
C LYS A 133 -21.78 5.30 -0.65
N ASP A 134 -22.87 6.06 -0.86
CA ASP A 134 -24.03 5.52 -1.55
C ASP A 134 -23.76 5.30 -3.05
N VAL A 135 -23.03 6.19 -3.72
CA VAL A 135 -22.58 5.96 -5.10
C VAL A 135 -21.74 4.68 -5.19
N LEU A 136 -20.81 4.44 -4.26
CA LEU A 136 -20.01 3.21 -4.20
C LEU A 136 -20.87 1.97 -3.91
N ASN A 137 -21.84 2.07 -3.00
CA ASN A 137 -22.81 1.00 -2.72
C ASN A 137 -23.64 0.64 -3.96
N GLN A 138 -24.04 1.64 -4.75
CA GLN A 138 -24.78 1.39 -5.98
C GLN A 138 -23.87 0.88 -7.10
N HIS A 139 -22.64 1.37 -7.17
CA HIS A 139 -21.64 0.88 -8.10
C HIS A 139 -21.34 -0.60 -7.86
N SER A 140 -21.16 -1.06 -6.61
CA SER A 140 -20.93 -2.48 -6.28
C SER A 140 -22.06 -3.43 -6.71
N ARG A 141 -23.27 -2.90 -6.91
CA ARG A 141 -24.42 -3.64 -7.44
C ARG A 141 -24.42 -3.75 -8.97
N VAL A 142 -23.70 -2.86 -9.65
CA VAL A 142 -23.61 -2.80 -11.12
C VAL A 142 -22.33 -3.49 -11.60
N LYS A 143 -21.20 -3.25 -10.93
CA LYS A 143 -19.90 -3.84 -11.22
C LYS A 143 -19.11 -4.05 -9.92
N ASN A 144 -18.07 -4.89 -9.95
CA ASN A 144 -17.25 -5.20 -8.77
C ASN A 144 -15.78 -4.75 -8.94
N ASP A 145 -15.55 -3.68 -9.68
CA ASP A 145 -14.23 -3.19 -10.07
C ASP A 145 -14.02 -1.72 -9.70
N VAL A 146 -12.89 -1.39 -9.10
CA VAL A 146 -12.50 0.00 -8.84
C VAL A 146 -10.98 0.17 -8.99
N ASP A 147 -10.57 1.22 -9.70
CA ASP A 147 -9.18 1.65 -9.71
C ASP A 147 -8.94 2.53 -8.48
N TYR A 148 -8.35 1.92 -7.44
CA TYR A 148 -8.06 2.58 -6.17
C TYR A 148 -7.09 3.76 -6.31
N LEU A 149 -6.12 3.68 -7.23
CA LEU A 149 -5.16 4.77 -7.45
C LEU A 149 -5.86 5.99 -8.05
N SER A 150 -6.67 5.78 -9.09
CA SER A 150 -7.46 6.85 -9.71
C SER A 150 -8.50 7.41 -8.75
N LEU A 151 -9.12 6.57 -7.91
CA LEU A 151 -10.07 7.00 -6.89
C LEU A 151 -9.40 7.86 -5.81
N HIS A 152 -8.25 7.44 -5.29
CA HIS A 152 -7.48 8.23 -4.33
C HIS A 152 -7.05 9.57 -4.90
N GLN A 153 -6.52 9.60 -6.12
CA GLN A 153 -6.14 10.84 -6.80
C GLN A 153 -7.32 11.81 -6.95
N LEU A 154 -8.51 11.28 -7.26
CA LEU A 154 -9.72 12.10 -7.37
C LEU A 154 -10.18 12.63 -6.01
N LEU A 155 -10.28 11.78 -5.00
CA LEU A 155 -10.80 12.15 -3.68
C LEU A 155 -9.84 13.09 -2.92
N SER A 156 -8.54 12.98 -3.17
CA SER A 156 -7.50 13.90 -2.65
C SER A 156 -7.37 15.20 -3.47
N SER A 157 -7.99 15.29 -4.65
CA SER A 157 -7.93 16.49 -5.49
C SER A 157 -8.71 17.67 -4.89
N LYS A 158 -8.45 18.89 -5.36
CA LYS A 158 -9.15 20.11 -4.94
C LYS A 158 -10.68 20.04 -5.08
N LEU A 159 -11.19 19.17 -5.95
CA LEU A 159 -12.64 18.97 -6.14
C LEU A 159 -13.28 18.41 -4.87
N TRP A 160 -12.58 17.50 -4.19
CA TRP A 160 -13.12 16.68 -3.09
C TRP A 160 -12.40 16.85 -1.75
N SER A 161 -11.13 17.24 -1.72
CA SER A 161 -10.26 17.18 -0.53
C SER A 161 -10.78 17.89 0.73
N ASN A 162 -11.57 18.96 0.57
CA ASN A 162 -12.17 19.69 1.69
C ASN A 162 -13.65 19.33 1.93
N LYS A 163 -14.17 18.31 1.26
CA LYS A 163 -15.58 17.90 1.28
C LYS A 163 -15.77 16.47 1.81
N VAL A 164 -14.76 15.62 1.67
CA VAL A 164 -14.81 14.19 2.04
C VAL A 164 -13.61 13.79 2.88
N THR A 165 -13.75 12.67 3.57
CA THR A 165 -12.62 11.95 4.19
C THR A 165 -12.23 10.83 3.24
N TYR A 166 -11.19 11.04 2.41
CA TYR A 166 -10.88 10.10 1.34
C TYR A 166 -10.49 8.70 1.85
N SER A 167 -9.77 8.60 2.97
CA SER A 167 -9.39 7.32 3.59
C SER A 167 -10.61 6.48 3.97
N GLU A 168 -11.60 7.09 4.63
CA GLU A 168 -12.88 6.44 4.95
C GLU A 168 -13.61 5.92 3.71
N LEU A 169 -13.55 6.65 2.59
CA LEU A 169 -14.22 6.26 1.35
C LEU A 169 -13.49 5.12 0.63
N LEU A 170 -12.16 5.09 0.69
CA LEU A 170 -11.36 3.98 0.16
C LEU A 170 -11.57 2.71 1.00
N MET A 171 -11.57 2.82 2.33
CA MET A 171 -11.89 1.67 3.19
C MET A 171 -13.33 1.19 2.99
N HIS A 172 -14.29 2.09 2.77
CA HIS A 172 -15.66 1.72 2.41
C HIS A 172 -15.73 0.93 1.09
N SER A 173 -14.93 1.28 0.06
CA SER A 173 -14.88 0.47 -1.17
C SER A 173 -14.26 -0.91 -0.93
N VAL A 174 -13.29 -1.04 -0.02
CA VAL A 174 -12.76 -2.34 0.40
C VAL A 174 -13.82 -3.18 1.10
N GLU A 175 -14.59 -2.60 2.04
CA GLU A 175 -15.67 -3.29 2.75
C GLU A 175 -16.75 -3.82 1.80
N LEU A 176 -16.99 -3.12 0.68
CA LEU A 176 -17.88 -3.57 -0.40
C LEU A 176 -17.31 -4.71 -1.24
N GLY A 177 -16.01 -5.00 -1.12
CA GLY A 177 -15.33 -6.06 -1.87
C GLY A 177 -15.03 -5.71 -3.33
N LEU A 178 -14.88 -4.43 -3.64
CA LEU A 178 -14.50 -3.95 -4.98
C LEU A 178 -13.02 -4.24 -5.23
N SER A 179 -12.69 -4.81 -6.41
CA SER A 179 -11.31 -5.14 -6.81
C SER A 179 -10.43 -5.79 -5.70
N LYS A 180 -10.98 -6.78 -4.98
CA LYS A 180 -10.31 -7.40 -3.80
C LYS A 180 -8.84 -7.76 -4.02
N GLU A 181 -8.51 -8.28 -5.19
CA GLU A 181 -7.16 -8.73 -5.57
C GLU A 181 -6.15 -7.58 -5.70
N GLU A 182 -6.63 -6.35 -5.93
CA GLU A 182 -5.79 -5.17 -6.17
C GLU A 182 -5.71 -4.24 -4.94
N VAL A 183 -6.45 -4.53 -3.87
CA VAL A 183 -6.55 -3.65 -2.69
C VAL A 183 -5.19 -3.42 -2.05
N ILE A 184 -4.49 -4.50 -1.69
CA ILE A 184 -3.23 -4.40 -0.93
C ILE A 184 -2.13 -3.73 -1.78
N SER A 185 -1.98 -4.14 -3.04
CA SER A 185 -1.00 -3.53 -3.96
C SER A 185 -1.29 -2.04 -4.21
N SER A 186 -2.57 -1.67 -4.34
CA SER A 186 -2.96 -0.27 -4.47
C SER A 186 -2.65 0.52 -3.22
N TYR A 187 -2.93 0.00 -2.02
CA TYR A 187 -2.61 0.69 -0.77
C TYR A 187 -1.10 0.86 -0.58
N ILE A 188 -0.28 -0.12 -0.95
CA ILE A 188 1.18 0.04 -0.93
C ILE A 188 1.60 1.23 -1.80
N ARG A 189 1.11 1.30 -3.05
CA ARG A 189 1.43 2.37 -3.99
C ARG A 189 0.94 3.75 -3.53
N MET A 190 -0.28 3.83 -3.00
CA MET A 190 -0.84 5.08 -2.47
C MET A 190 -0.03 5.57 -1.25
N SER A 191 0.26 4.67 -0.30
CA SER A 191 1.00 4.99 0.92
C SER A 191 2.44 5.46 0.67
N ARG A 192 3.06 5.13 -0.48
CA ARG A 192 4.36 5.69 -0.87
C ARG A 192 4.32 7.22 -1.04
N THR A 193 3.16 7.77 -1.39
CA THR A 193 2.97 9.20 -1.64
C THR A 193 2.11 9.90 -0.59
N ASP A 194 1.36 9.13 0.18
CA ASP A 194 0.40 9.60 1.17
C ASP A 194 0.48 8.76 2.45
N SER A 195 1.31 9.21 3.40
CA SER A 195 1.56 8.50 4.66
C SER A 195 0.31 8.31 5.53
N ASP A 196 -0.72 9.15 5.34
CA ASP A 196 -1.95 9.08 6.12
C ASP A 196 -2.74 7.77 5.85
N LEU A 197 -2.45 7.07 4.74
CA LEU A 197 -3.05 5.77 4.39
C LEU A 197 -2.31 4.57 4.99
N PHE A 198 -1.13 4.75 5.59
CA PHE A 198 -0.37 3.64 6.16
C PHE A 198 -1.12 2.88 7.27
N PRO A 199 -1.86 3.54 8.19
CA PRO A 199 -2.68 2.84 9.17
C PRO A 199 -3.74 1.92 8.55
N ASP A 200 -4.38 2.37 7.47
CA ASP A 200 -5.35 1.55 6.72
C ASP A 200 -4.67 0.34 6.07
N PHE A 201 -3.48 0.53 5.49
CA PHE A 201 -2.66 -0.57 4.97
C PHE A 201 -2.34 -1.62 6.06
N ILE A 202 -1.94 -1.18 7.27
CA ILE A 202 -1.71 -2.08 8.41
C ILE A 202 -2.98 -2.85 8.79
N GLN A 203 -4.15 -2.20 8.77
CA GLN A 203 -5.42 -2.88 9.03
C GLN A 203 -5.69 -3.96 7.97
N LEU A 204 -5.52 -3.64 6.69
CA LEU A 204 -5.78 -4.55 5.57
C LEU A 204 -4.91 -5.82 5.63
N ILE A 205 -3.60 -5.67 5.83
CA ILE A 205 -2.70 -6.84 5.94
C ILE A 205 -2.94 -7.64 7.23
N THR A 206 -3.34 -6.98 8.32
CA THR A 206 -3.69 -7.66 9.56
C THR A 206 -4.94 -8.53 9.35
N ASP A 207 -5.92 -8.03 8.61
CA ASP A 207 -7.11 -8.80 8.26
C ASP A 207 -6.80 -9.92 7.25
N ASP A 208 -5.91 -9.68 6.28
CA ASP A 208 -5.50 -10.68 5.29
C ASP A 208 -4.67 -11.81 5.92
N SER A 209 -3.91 -11.53 6.99
CA SER A 209 -3.14 -12.55 7.72
C SER A 209 -4.00 -13.70 8.25
N LYS A 210 -5.29 -13.45 8.53
CA LYS A 210 -6.27 -14.48 8.95
C LYS A 210 -6.53 -15.52 7.86
N HIS A 211 -6.15 -15.21 6.63
CA HIS A 211 -6.23 -16.06 5.45
C HIS A 211 -4.83 -16.32 4.87
N GLU A 212 -3.79 -16.35 5.71
CA GLU A 212 -2.41 -16.67 5.32
C GLU A 212 -1.88 -15.79 4.17
N PHE A 213 -2.28 -14.51 4.15
CA PHE A 213 -1.90 -13.54 3.12
C PHE A 213 -2.35 -13.91 1.69
N THR A 214 -3.37 -14.76 1.54
CA THR A 214 -3.80 -15.26 0.22
C THR A 214 -4.38 -14.19 -0.71
N ASN A 215 -4.79 -13.03 -0.20
CA ASN A 215 -5.25 -11.92 -1.05
C ASN A 215 -4.13 -10.88 -1.33
N THR A 216 -2.92 -11.12 -0.83
CA THR A 216 -1.75 -10.26 -1.09
C THR A 216 -1.12 -10.63 -2.43
N ILE A 217 -1.58 -9.97 -3.50
CA ILE A 217 -1.02 -10.13 -4.85
C ILE A 217 -0.18 -8.90 -5.19
N LEU A 218 1.13 -9.11 -5.36
CA LEU A 218 2.11 -8.06 -5.60
C LEU A 218 2.93 -8.38 -6.85
N ASP A 219 3.29 -7.36 -7.62
CA ASP A 219 3.97 -7.52 -8.91
C ASP A 219 5.49 -7.63 -8.79
N SER A 220 6.09 -7.07 -7.73
CA SER A 220 7.55 -7.09 -7.52
C SER A 220 8.05 -8.49 -7.15
N TYR A 221 9.31 -8.80 -7.38
CA TYR A 221 9.95 -10.05 -6.99
C TYR A 221 9.87 -10.29 -5.48
N LEU A 222 10.26 -9.32 -4.65
CA LEU A 222 10.18 -9.46 -3.20
C LEU A 222 8.74 -9.46 -2.69
N GLY A 223 7.86 -8.64 -3.26
CA GLY A 223 6.44 -8.65 -2.92
C GLY A 223 5.78 -9.99 -3.27
N SER A 224 6.01 -10.52 -4.47
CA SER A 224 5.38 -11.77 -4.90
C SER A 224 5.93 -12.99 -4.17
N GLN A 225 7.24 -13.09 -3.97
CA GLN A 225 7.89 -14.29 -3.44
C GLN A 225 8.13 -14.24 -1.92
N TRP A 226 8.30 -13.04 -1.35
CA TRP A 226 8.85 -12.84 -0.01
C TRP A 226 8.06 -11.83 0.84
N HIS A 227 6.78 -11.55 0.53
CA HIS A 227 5.98 -10.62 1.34
C HIS A 227 5.75 -11.11 2.77
N VAL A 228 5.56 -12.42 3.00
CA VAL A 228 5.27 -12.97 4.34
C VAL A 228 6.30 -12.54 5.39
N PRO A 229 7.62 -12.75 5.19
CA PRO A 229 8.62 -12.32 6.16
C PRO A 229 8.67 -10.79 6.33
N ILE A 230 8.46 -10.04 5.24
CA ILE A 230 8.46 -8.57 5.27
C ILE A 230 7.28 -8.04 6.10
N LEU A 231 6.06 -8.50 5.80
CA LEU A 231 4.82 -8.07 6.45
C LEU A 231 4.77 -8.52 7.92
N CYS A 232 5.13 -9.77 8.23
CA CYS A 232 5.15 -10.25 9.61
C CYS A 232 6.17 -9.50 10.46
N SER A 233 7.36 -9.22 9.91
CA SER A 233 8.39 -8.43 10.62
C SER A 233 7.91 -7.01 10.88
N MET A 234 7.28 -6.37 9.91
CA MET A 234 6.68 -5.03 10.08
C MET A 234 5.59 -5.05 11.15
N LEU A 235 4.63 -5.99 11.06
CA LEU A 235 3.53 -6.13 12.02
C LEU A 235 4.05 -6.39 13.45
N CYS A 236 5.10 -7.19 13.59
CA CYS A 236 5.81 -7.39 14.85
C CYS A 236 6.39 -6.06 15.39
N GLY A 237 7.06 -5.29 14.54
CA GLY A 237 7.67 -4.01 14.90
C GLY A 237 6.67 -2.94 15.34
N VAL A 238 5.59 -2.76 14.58
CA VAL A 238 4.56 -1.74 14.85
C VAL A 238 3.63 -2.10 16.01
N SER A 239 3.58 -3.38 16.40
CA SER A 239 2.75 -3.82 17.53
C SER A 239 3.25 -3.23 18.85
N GLU A 240 2.41 -2.42 19.50
CA GLU A 240 2.65 -1.92 20.87
C GLU A 240 2.35 -2.99 21.94
N ASP A 241 1.49 -3.94 21.60
CA ASP A 241 1.10 -5.06 22.45
C ASP A 241 2.07 -6.23 22.26
N ASN A 242 2.65 -6.71 23.36
CA ASN A 242 3.59 -7.83 23.35
C ASN A 242 2.91 -9.12 22.85
N ASP A 243 1.65 -9.38 23.20
CA ASP A 243 0.96 -10.60 22.76
C ASP A 243 0.77 -10.61 21.23
N LYS A 244 0.48 -9.44 20.65
CA LYS A 244 0.41 -9.27 19.19
C LYS A 244 1.78 -9.42 18.55
N SER A 245 2.81 -8.79 19.12
CA SER A 245 4.19 -8.91 18.65
C SER A 245 4.65 -10.38 18.63
N ASP A 246 4.34 -11.13 19.68
CA ASP A 246 4.68 -12.55 19.82
C ASP A 246 3.89 -13.43 18.84
N HIS A 247 2.63 -13.09 18.56
CA HIS A 247 1.84 -13.74 17.52
C HIS A 247 2.50 -13.61 16.14
N TRP A 248 2.87 -12.40 15.73
CA TRP A 248 3.54 -12.16 14.44
C TRP A 248 4.91 -12.83 14.37
N SER A 249 5.67 -12.78 15.47
CA SER A 249 6.93 -13.52 15.58
C SER A 249 6.72 -15.02 15.39
N SER A 250 5.68 -15.60 16.01
CA SER A 250 5.37 -17.02 15.92
C SER A 250 4.97 -17.43 14.49
N MET A 251 4.18 -16.61 13.80
CA MET A 251 3.85 -16.85 12.38
C MET A 251 5.11 -16.85 11.51
N LEU A 252 6.08 -15.99 11.80
CA LEU A 252 7.32 -15.92 11.05
C LEU A 252 8.23 -17.14 11.32
N VAL A 253 8.32 -17.59 12.57
CA VAL A 253 8.99 -18.86 12.93
C VAL A 253 8.34 -20.03 12.20
N GLU A 254 7.01 -20.09 12.17
CA GLU A 254 6.26 -21.12 11.46
C GLU A 254 6.55 -21.08 9.95
N TRP A 255 6.49 -19.90 9.32
CA TRP A 255 6.85 -19.72 7.91
C TRP A 255 8.28 -20.20 7.61
N GLN A 256 9.23 -19.85 8.47
CA GLN A 256 10.64 -20.20 8.28
C GLN A 256 10.87 -21.71 8.48
N ARG A 257 10.21 -22.36 9.45
CA ARG A 257 10.48 -23.77 9.83
C ARG A 257 9.54 -24.81 9.20
N ASN A 258 8.25 -24.51 9.09
CA ASN A 258 7.20 -25.49 8.77
C ASN A 258 6.87 -25.53 7.27
N ASN A 259 7.90 -25.65 6.44
CA ASN A 259 7.71 -26.05 5.05
C ASN A 259 7.86 -27.56 4.89
N ALA A 260 7.19 -28.14 3.88
CA ALA A 260 6.95 -29.58 3.77
C ALA A 260 8.20 -30.48 3.73
N TYR A 261 9.41 -29.91 3.56
CA TYR A 261 10.66 -30.65 3.42
C TYR A 261 11.92 -29.92 3.91
N MET A 262 11.90 -28.59 4.09
CA MET A 262 13.05 -27.82 4.57
C MET A 262 12.62 -26.41 5.03
N PRO A 263 13.45 -25.68 5.81
CA PRO A 263 13.22 -24.27 6.09
C PRO A 263 13.18 -23.40 4.82
N MET A 264 12.51 -22.23 4.86
CA MET A 264 12.39 -21.36 3.68
C MET A 264 13.72 -20.76 3.27
N ILE A 265 14.42 -20.12 4.20
CA ILE A 265 15.77 -19.60 4.00
C ILE A 265 16.74 -20.60 4.61
N THR A 266 17.40 -21.39 3.78
CA THR A 266 18.40 -22.37 4.22
C THR A 266 19.39 -22.62 3.09
N PRO A 267 20.66 -22.96 3.39
CA PRO A 267 21.65 -23.24 2.35
C PRO A 267 21.46 -24.64 1.73
N SER A 268 20.31 -24.89 1.13
CA SER A 268 20.03 -26.13 0.39
C SER A 268 20.46 -25.96 -1.07
N PHE A 269 21.77 -25.75 -1.27
CA PHE A 269 22.33 -25.49 -2.60
C PHE A 269 22.07 -26.63 -3.59
N GLY A 270 21.79 -26.28 -4.84
CA GLY A 270 21.51 -27.22 -5.91
C GLY A 270 20.04 -27.59 -6.08
N LEU A 271 19.12 -26.95 -5.34
CA LEU A 271 17.67 -27.11 -5.56
C LEU A 271 17.22 -26.48 -6.88
N SER A 272 17.58 -25.22 -7.08
CA SER A 272 17.42 -24.50 -8.33
C SER A 272 18.42 -23.35 -8.37
N ARG A 273 18.76 -22.91 -9.59
CA ARG A 273 19.65 -21.77 -9.78
C ARG A 273 19.11 -20.51 -9.10
N ASP A 274 17.81 -20.25 -9.25
CA ASP A 274 17.17 -19.05 -8.71
C ASP A 274 17.14 -19.05 -7.17
N TYR A 275 17.01 -20.24 -6.55
CA TYR A 275 17.06 -20.37 -5.11
C TYR A 275 18.48 -20.12 -4.57
N ASP A 276 19.49 -20.75 -5.17
CA ASP A 276 20.88 -20.56 -4.77
C ASP A 276 21.31 -19.09 -4.93
N GLU A 277 20.90 -18.47 -6.03
CA GLU A 277 21.09 -17.05 -6.31
C GLU A 277 20.43 -16.18 -5.25
N PHE A 278 19.19 -16.48 -4.85
CA PHE A 278 18.53 -15.75 -3.78
C PHE A 278 19.26 -15.90 -2.42
N ILE A 279 19.58 -17.13 -2.02
CA ILE A 279 20.21 -17.42 -0.72
C ILE A 279 21.55 -16.70 -0.57
N LEU A 280 22.37 -16.67 -1.62
CA LEU A 280 23.68 -16.03 -1.58
C LEU A 280 23.61 -14.52 -1.88
N GLY A 281 22.69 -14.14 -2.76
CA GLY A 281 22.62 -12.81 -3.35
C GLY A 281 21.80 -11.78 -2.59
N CYS A 282 20.65 -12.20 -2.03
CA CYS A 282 19.63 -11.28 -1.52
C CYS A 282 19.09 -11.66 -0.11
N ALA A 283 19.15 -12.94 0.28
CA ALA A 283 18.67 -13.37 1.60
C ALA A 283 19.35 -12.62 2.78
N PRO A 284 20.65 -12.28 2.76
CA PRO A 284 21.26 -11.48 3.82
C PRO A 284 20.61 -10.11 4.00
N GLN A 285 20.23 -9.46 2.90
CA GLN A 285 19.55 -8.18 2.88
C GLN A 285 18.10 -8.30 3.34
N LEU A 286 17.38 -9.32 2.87
CA LEU A 286 16.02 -9.61 3.35
C LEU A 286 15.98 -9.86 4.86
N ILE A 287 16.95 -10.61 5.39
CA ILE A 287 17.06 -10.88 6.82
C ILE A 287 17.38 -9.59 7.59
N CYS A 288 18.29 -8.76 7.08
CA CYS A 288 18.56 -7.43 7.64
C CYS A 288 17.28 -6.58 7.68
N LEU A 289 16.51 -6.56 6.58
CA LEU A 289 15.22 -5.88 6.50
C LEU A 289 14.25 -6.38 7.58
N CYS A 290 14.12 -7.70 7.77
CA CYS A 290 13.24 -8.29 8.79
C CYS A 290 13.65 -7.88 10.21
N VAL A 291 14.95 -7.89 10.52
CA VAL A 291 15.49 -7.43 11.82
C VAL A 291 15.20 -5.94 12.04
N VAL A 292 15.38 -5.12 11.02
CA VAL A 292 15.11 -3.68 11.06
C VAL A 292 13.62 -3.39 11.27
N LEU A 293 12.74 -4.01 10.47
CA LEU A 293 11.29 -3.79 10.52
C LEU A 293 10.70 -4.22 11.86
N SER A 294 11.16 -5.34 12.43
CA SER A 294 10.71 -5.82 13.73
C SER A 294 11.19 -4.97 14.91
N SER A 295 12.06 -3.97 14.69
CA SER A 295 12.57 -3.10 15.75
C SER A 295 13.21 -3.87 16.91
N ASN A 296 13.91 -4.98 16.62
CA ASN A 296 14.50 -5.89 17.61
C ASN A 296 13.46 -6.51 18.57
N LYS A 297 12.30 -6.88 18.02
CA LYS A 297 11.26 -7.66 18.68
C LYS A 297 11.13 -9.02 18.00
N GLY A 298 10.65 -9.99 18.76
CA GLY A 298 10.33 -11.33 18.26
C GLY A 298 11.52 -12.30 18.30
N GLU A 299 11.20 -13.56 18.61
CA GLU A 299 12.18 -14.65 18.68
C GLU A 299 12.60 -15.16 17.30
N PHE A 300 11.86 -14.86 16.24
CA PHE A 300 12.16 -15.32 14.88
C PHE A 300 13.54 -14.89 14.37
N GLN A 301 14.12 -13.83 14.94
CA GLN A 301 15.40 -13.29 14.51
C GLN A 301 16.53 -14.30 14.67
N SER A 302 16.48 -15.15 15.70
CA SER A 302 17.50 -16.19 15.91
C SER A 302 17.52 -17.19 14.75
N ASP A 303 16.35 -17.63 14.27
CA ASP A 303 16.23 -18.57 13.15
C ASP A 303 16.78 -17.99 11.85
N LEU A 304 16.51 -16.71 11.60
CA LEU A 304 17.02 -16.04 10.40
C LEU A 304 18.54 -15.83 10.47
N ILE A 305 19.07 -15.47 11.64
CA ILE A 305 20.52 -15.31 11.84
C ILE A 305 21.23 -16.67 11.74
N GLU A 306 20.65 -17.73 12.30
CA GLU A 306 21.14 -19.11 12.17
C GLU A 306 21.21 -19.52 10.69
N ALA A 307 20.22 -19.16 9.87
CA ALA A 307 20.26 -19.45 8.43
C ALA A 307 21.45 -18.78 7.71
N LEU A 308 21.86 -17.56 8.10
CA LEU A 308 23.07 -16.92 7.58
C LEU A 308 24.33 -17.64 8.06
N GLU A 309 24.37 -18.03 9.33
CA GLU A 309 25.48 -18.78 9.90
C GLU A 309 25.68 -20.14 9.20
N GLU A 310 24.60 -20.89 8.99
CA GLU A 310 24.63 -22.17 8.26
C GLU A 310 25.08 -21.96 6.81
N SER A 311 24.66 -20.85 6.18
CA SER A 311 25.04 -20.52 4.82
C SER A 311 26.54 -20.34 4.68
N LEU A 312 27.18 -19.64 5.62
CA LEU A 312 28.64 -19.51 5.63
C LEU A 312 29.35 -20.87 5.81
N ASP A 313 28.83 -21.73 6.67
CA ASP A 313 29.43 -23.05 6.91
C ASP A 313 29.39 -23.92 5.65
N LYS A 314 28.27 -23.91 4.91
CA LYS A 314 28.11 -24.72 3.71
C LYS A 314 28.83 -24.17 2.49
N VAL A 315 28.90 -22.85 2.32
CA VAL A 315 29.63 -22.21 1.21
C VAL A 315 31.13 -22.40 1.37
N GLY A 316 31.64 -22.36 2.60
CA GLY A 316 33.07 -22.34 2.88
C GLY A 316 33.75 -21.04 2.40
N ILE A 317 35.03 -20.85 2.70
CA ILE A 317 35.74 -19.59 2.38
C ILE A 317 35.81 -19.37 0.86
N SER A 318 34.94 -18.49 0.36
CA SER A 318 34.88 -18.07 -1.04
C SER A 318 34.20 -16.71 -1.17
N TRP A 319 34.28 -16.11 -2.36
CA TRP A 319 33.69 -14.79 -2.60
C TRP A 319 32.16 -14.81 -2.51
N ALA A 320 31.54 -15.95 -2.85
CA ALA A 320 30.09 -16.16 -2.79
C ALA A 320 29.51 -15.92 -1.39
N GLY A 321 30.26 -16.23 -0.34
CA GLY A 321 29.81 -16.02 1.04
C GLY A 321 30.13 -14.64 1.61
N LEU A 322 30.82 -13.75 0.87
CA LEU A 322 31.19 -12.43 1.39
C LEU A 322 29.97 -11.57 1.71
N ASN A 323 28.96 -11.56 0.84
CA ASN A 323 27.73 -10.81 1.06
C ASN A 323 27.05 -11.25 2.38
N THR A 324 26.90 -12.57 2.56
CA THR A 324 26.36 -13.17 3.79
C THR A 324 27.20 -12.78 5.01
N ALA A 325 28.53 -12.87 4.92
CA ALA A 325 29.43 -12.58 6.03
C ALA A 325 29.39 -11.10 6.45
N ILE A 326 29.32 -10.16 5.50
CA ILE A 326 29.27 -8.72 5.81
C ILE A 326 27.94 -8.35 6.49
N TYR A 327 26.80 -8.82 5.96
CA TYR A 327 25.50 -8.55 6.60
C TYR A 327 25.38 -9.24 7.96
N LEU A 328 25.87 -10.48 8.10
CA LEU A 328 25.93 -11.15 9.41
C LEU A 328 26.80 -10.36 10.40
N LEU A 329 27.94 -9.81 9.96
CA LEU A 329 28.80 -8.97 10.79
C LEU A 329 28.04 -7.74 11.33
N HIS A 330 27.32 -7.03 10.45
CA HIS A 330 26.54 -5.85 10.82
C HIS A 330 25.37 -6.19 11.75
N ILE A 331 24.54 -7.17 11.39
CA ILE A 331 23.39 -7.59 12.20
C ILE A 331 23.86 -8.04 13.58
N SER A 332 24.89 -8.89 13.63
CA SER A 332 25.42 -9.41 14.90
C SER A 332 25.98 -8.30 15.79
N ALA A 333 26.65 -7.30 15.21
CA ALA A 333 27.19 -6.18 15.98
C ALA A 333 26.07 -5.25 16.49
N ALA A 334 25.03 -4.99 15.69
CA ALA A 334 23.89 -4.17 16.09
C ALA A 334 23.01 -4.82 17.16
N LEU A 335 22.99 -6.16 17.21
CA LEU A 335 22.25 -6.98 18.18
C LEU A 335 23.12 -7.51 19.34
N GLU A 336 24.40 -7.13 19.41
CA GLU A 336 25.36 -7.58 20.44
C GLU A 336 25.60 -9.11 20.49
N LEU A 337 25.48 -9.80 19.35
CA LEU A 337 25.64 -11.25 19.22
C LEU A 337 27.10 -11.65 18.99
N LEU A 338 27.85 -11.82 20.09
CA LEU A 338 29.31 -12.03 20.05
C LEU A 338 29.74 -13.26 19.24
N THR A 339 29.01 -14.37 19.33
CA THR A 339 29.36 -15.63 18.64
C THR A 339 29.24 -15.47 17.12
N SER A 340 28.09 -14.98 16.66
CA SER A 340 27.79 -14.71 15.26
C SER A 340 28.74 -13.69 14.65
N TYR A 341 29.04 -12.62 15.39
CA TYR A 341 30.03 -11.61 14.97
C TYR A 341 31.42 -12.23 14.77
N LYS A 342 31.88 -13.07 15.71
CA LYS A 342 33.19 -13.74 15.58
C LYS A 342 33.24 -14.67 14.37
N LYS A 343 32.15 -15.36 14.07
CA LYS A 343 32.03 -16.24 12.90
C LYS A 343 32.15 -15.45 11.60
N ALA A 344 31.36 -14.40 11.44
CA ALA A 344 31.44 -13.49 10.30
C ALA A 344 32.82 -12.85 10.15
N LYS A 345 33.38 -12.36 11.26
CA LYS A 345 34.73 -11.80 11.32
C LYS A 345 35.78 -12.80 10.82
N PHE A 346 35.77 -14.03 11.35
CA PHE A 346 36.74 -15.06 10.95
C PHE A 346 36.66 -15.35 9.44
N TYR A 347 35.44 -15.47 8.91
CA TYR A 347 35.22 -15.68 7.48
C TYR A 347 35.87 -14.57 6.63
N LEU A 348 35.63 -13.30 7.00
CA LEU A 348 36.13 -12.13 6.28
C LEU A 348 37.67 -12.00 6.36
N GLU A 349 38.26 -12.30 7.51
CA GLU A 349 39.72 -12.27 7.70
C GLU A 349 40.43 -13.38 6.91
N GLU A 350 39.81 -14.56 6.75
CA GLU A 350 40.38 -15.67 5.99
C GLU A 350 40.37 -15.46 4.46
N PHE A 351 39.40 -14.71 3.91
CA PHE A 351 39.31 -14.46 2.46
C PHE A 351 40.43 -13.53 1.94
N LYS A 352 40.99 -12.66 2.80
CA LYS A 352 42.16 -11.76 2.58
C LYS A 352 42.07 -10.70 1.47
N ASP A 353 41.27 -10.91 0.43
CA ASP A 353 41.27 -10.07 -0.78
C ASP A 353 40.15 -9.01 -0.78
N ILE A 354 39.44 -8.82 0.33
CA ILE A 354 38.35 -7.85 0.44
C ILE A 354 38.82 -6.50 1.00
N SER A 355 38.35 -5.39 0.40
CA SER A 355 38.64 -4.03 0.89
C SER A 355 37.82 -3.66 2.13
N GLU A 356 38.33 -2.71 2.93
CA GLU A 356 37.62 -2.18 4.10
C GLU A 356 36.30 -1.51 3.69
N THR A 357 36.30 -0.80 2.56
CA THR A 357 35.11 -0.13 2.05
C THR A 357 33.96 -1.09 1.85
N ASN A 358 34.20 -2.32 1.37
CA ASN A 358 33.12 -3.30 1.21
C ASN A 358 32.52 -3.77 2.53
N ILE A 359 33.30 -3.78 3.61
CA ILE A 359 32.80 -4.13 4.95
C ILE A 359 31.83 -3.06 5.43
N TYR A 360 32.13 -1.79 5.20
CA TYR A 360 31.33 -0.66 5.69
C TYR A 360 30.29 -0.16 4.68
N GLN A 361 30.37 -0.54 3.42
CA GLN A 361 29.47 -0.15 2.34
C GLN A 361 29.24 -1.38 1.44
N PRO A 362 28.55 -2.42 1.96
CA PRO A 362 28.31 -3.62 1.17
C PRO A 362 27.40 -3.35 -0.02
N PRO A 363 27.47 -4.21 -1.05
CA PRO A 363 26.52 -4.18 -2.15
C PRO A 363 25.08 -4.42 -1.67
N SER A 364 24.13 -3.86 -2.42
CA SER A 364 22.70 -4.04 -2.19
C SER A 364 22.19 -5.43 -2.57
N VAL A 365 22.84 -6.06 -3.54
CA VAL A 365 22.59 -7.44 -3.96
C VAL A 365 23.84 -7.92 -4.71
N VAL A 366 24.09 -9.23 -4.69
CA VAL A 366 25.14 -9.84 -5.52
C VAL A 366 24.56 -10.94 -6.38
N SER A 367 25.04 -11.08 -7.60
CA SER A 367 24.77 -12.25 -8.43
C SER A 367 25.95 -13.19 -8.38
N VAL A 368 25.82 -14.29 -7.64
CA VAL A 368 26.91 -15.27 -7.54
C VAL A 368 27.02 -16.12 -8.81
N MET A 369 25.89 -16.32 -9.49
CA MET A 369 25.84 -17.17 -10.67
C MET A 369 26.17 -16.44 -11.97
N GLU A 370 25.97 -15.11 -12.04
CA GLU A 370 26.21 -14.33 -13.27
C GLU A 370 27.34 -13.31 -13.14
N GLY A 371 27.66 -12.87 -11.93
CA GLY A 371 28.73 -11.91 -11.70
C GLY A 371 30.02 -12.54 -11.18
N GLU A 372 31.05 -11.71 -11.14
CA GLU A 372 32.36 -12.02 -10.60
C GLU A 372 32.64 -11.16 -9.37
N PHE A 373 33.75 -11.44 -8.67
CA PHE A 373 34.15 -10.67 -7.49
C PHE A 373 34.23 -9.16 -7.78
N ASP A 374 34.86 -8.79 -8.90
CA ASP A 374 35.12 -7.40 -9.29
C ASP A 374 33.86 -6.60 -9.64
N ASP A 375 32.74 -7.26 -9.88
CA ASP A 375 31.46 -6.60 -10.16
C ASP A 375 30.84 -5.98 -8.89
N TYR A 376 31.16 -6.53 -7.72
CA TYR A 376 30.51 -6.20 -6.44
C TYR A 376 31.47 -5.77 -5.34
N PHE A 377 32.73 -6.23 -5.42
CA PHE A 377 33.71 -6.05 -4.37
C PHE A 377 34.99 -5.43 -4.94
N ASN A 378 35.69 -4.69 -4.09
CA ASN A 378 36.99 -4.13 -4.42
C ASN A 378 38.07 -4.97 -3.75
N HIS A 379 39.15 -5.20 -4.49
CA HIS A 379 40.35 -5.84 -3.97
C HIS A 379 40.95 -5.08 -2.79
N GLY A 380 41.36 -5.81 -1.76
CA GLY A 380 42.00 -5.31 -0.55
C GLY A 380 43.31 -6.03 -0.25
N ASN A 381 44.00 -5.58 0.81
CA ASN A 381 45.27 -6.17 1.26
C ASN A 381 45.14 -6.69 2.69
N GLY A 382 44.37 -7.76 2.91
CA GLY A 382 44.24 -8.43 4.20
C GLY A 382 43.72 -7.52 5.31
N LEU A 383 42.41 -7.56 5.58
CA LEU A 383 41.83 -6.78 6.67
C LEU A 383 41.95 -7.48 8.02
N ALA A 384 42.29 -6.70 9.05
CA ALA A 384 41.99 -7.07 10.43
C ALA A 384 40.64 -6.43 10.79
N ILE A 385 39.60 -7.25 10.91
CA ILE A 385 38.26 -6.75 11.28
C ILE A 385 38.32 -6.32 12.75
N PRO A 386 37.84 -5.11 13.11
CA PRO A 386 37.93 -4.63 14.48
C PRO A 386 37.17 -5.50 15.50
N SER A 387 37.38 -5.24 16.79
CA SER A 387 36.49 -5.78 17.82
C SER A 387 35.07 -5.26 17.61
N MET A 388 34.06 -5.99 18.10
CA MET A 388 32.65 -5.59 18.00
C MET A 388 32.43 -4.17 18.54
N GLU A 389 33.04 -3.83 19.69
CA GLU A 389 32.94 -2.49 20.29
C GLU A 389 33.44 -1.39 19.36
N ILE A 390 34.61 -1.58 18.74
CA ILE A 390 35.19 -0.59 17.81
C ILE A 390 34.35 -0.53 16.53
N PHE A 391 33.92 -1.68 16.02
CA PHE A 391 33.07 -1.76 14.82
C PHE A 391 31.74 -1.04 15.02
N HIS A 392 31.11 -1.24 16.18
CA HIS A 392 29.87 -0.57 16.58
C HIS A 392 30.04 0.95 16.59
N ILE A 393 31.10 1.48 17.22
CA ILE A 393 31.39 2.92 17.25
C ILE A 393 31.57 3.47 15.83
N SER A 394 32.32 2.76 14.98
CA SER A 394 32.54 3.15 13.58
C SER A 394 31.24 3.19 12.79
N CYS A 395 30.41 2.15 12.90
CA CYS A 395 29.16 2.06 12.15
C CYS A 395 28.12 3.10 12.60
N VAL A 396 27.94 3.30 13.92
CA VAL A 396 27.06 4.36 14.43
C VAL A 396 27.48 5.71 13.88
N LYS A 397 28.78 6.04 13.91
CA LYS A 397 29.29 7.30 13.37
C LYS A 397 29.07 7.43 11.86
N GLN A 398 29.24 6.35 11.11
CA GLN A 398 29.06 6.35 9.67
C GLN A 398 27.60 6.54 9.26
N TYR A 399 26.68 5.84 9.93
CA TYR A 399 25.27 5.78 9.57
C TYR A 399 24.37 6.76 10.33
N GLN A 400 24.91 7.56 11.27
CA GLN A 400 24.13 8.51 12.09
C GLN A 400 23.22 9.46 11.30
N ASN A 401 23.58 9.79 10.06
CA ASN A 401 22.80 10.69 9.19
C ASN A 401 21.91 9.95 8.18
N ASN A 402 22.02 8.62 8.10
CA ASN A 402 21.23 7.77 7.21
C ASN A 402 20.03 7.23 7.97
N CYS A 403 19.10 8.11 8.34
CA CYS A 403 17.84 7.71 8.93
C CYS A 403 16.79 7.62 7.81
N CYS A 404 16.36 6.40 7.52
CA CYS A 404 15.23 6.17 6.63
C CYS A 404 13.99 5.82 7.45
N ASP A 405 12.85 6.24 6.93
CA ASP A 405 11.56 5.89 7.49
C ASP A 405 11.25 4.41 7.18
N LEU A 406 10.82 3.67 8.21
CA LEU A 406 10.58 2.22 8.08
C LEU A 406 9.39 1.95 7.15
N GLU A 407 8.37 2.81 7.16
CA GLU A 407 7.22 2.73 6.26
C GLU A 407 7.69 2.89 4.81
N SER A 408 8.56 3.86 4.55
CA SER A 408 9.17 4.04 3.22
C SER A 408 9.94 2.79 2.74
N ILE A 409 10.75 2.16 3.61
CA ILE A 409 11.54 0.98 3.26
C ILE A 409 10.62 -0.20 2.92
N VAL A 410 9.63 -0.50 3.76
CA VAL A 410 8.73 -1.65 3.54
C VAL A 410 7.90 -1.48 2.28
N LEU A 411 7.36 -0.28 2.03
CA LEU A 411 6.53 -0.03 0.86
C LEU A 411 7.34 -0.14 -0.45
N LYS A 412 8.58 0.36 -0.46
CA LYS A 412 9.47 0.19 -1.63
C LYS A 412 9.87 -1.27 -1.83
N ALA A 413 10.23 -1.98 -0.75
CA ALA A 413 10.60 -3.39 -0.84
C ALA A 413 9.47 -4.28 -1.40
N LEU A 414 8.21 -3.92 -1.16
CA LEU A 414 7.05 -4.68 -1.64
C LEU A 414 6.60 -4.33 -3.06
N ASP A 415 6.98 -3.19 -3.64
CA ASP A 415 6.42 -2.68 -4.91
C ASP A 415 7.47 -2.31 -5.97
N ASP A 416 8.75 -2.17 -5.61
CA ASP A 416 9.79 -1.62 -6.49
C ASP A 416 11.01 -2.55 -6.62
N ASP A 417 11.07 -3.33 -7.70
CA ASP A 417 12.20 -4.23 -7.98
C ASP A 417 13.54 -3.51 -8.12
N SER A 418 13.53 -2.24 -8.55
CA SER A 418 14.76 -1.46 -8.69
C SER A 418 15.39 -1.15 -7.32
N TYR A 419 14.58 -1.13 -6.26
CA TYR A 419 15.02 -0.77 -4.92
C TYR A 419 16.02 -1.78 -4.34
N ILE A 420 15.92 -3.05 -4.72
CA ILE A 420 16.82 -4.14 -4.28
C ILE A 420 18.28 -3.84 -4.65
N TYR A 421 18.51 -3.06 -5.71
CA TYR A 421 19.85 -2.69 -6.16
C TYR A 421 20.43 -1.46 -5.43
N GLU A 422 19.63 -0.76 -4.62
CA GLU A 422 20.01 0.53 -4.00
C GLU A 422 19.85 0.56 -2.47
N TRP A 423 19.17 -0.42 -1.89
CA TRP A 423 18.73 -0.38 -0.49
C TRP A 423 19.80 -0.56 0.60
N SER A 424 21.07 -0.89 0.27
CA SER A 424 22.05 -1.24 1.32
C SER A 424 22.27 -0.12 2.34
N ASN A 425 22.31 1.13 1.86
CA ASN A 425 22.46 2.30 2.72
C ASN A 425 21.24 2.55 3.61
N ASP A 426 20.03 2.31 3.10
CA ASP A 426 18.78 2.49 3.83
C ASP A 426 18.63 1.41 4.92
N LEU A 427 18.96 0.16 4.58
CA LEU A 427 18.92 -0.98 5.50
C LEU A 427 19.93 -0.83 6.63
N LEU A 428 21.21 -0.60 6.30
CA LEU A 428 22.24 -0.42 7.32
C LEU A 428 22.07 0.88 8.10
N GLY A 429 21.64 1.95 7.43
CA GLY A 429 21.23 3.20 8.07
C GLY A 429 20.19 2.96 9.16
N SER A 430 19.12 2.24 8.83
CA SER A 430 18.04 1.91 9.76
C SER A 430 18.49 0.94 10.86
N LEU A 431 19.30 -0.07 10.53
CA LEU A 431 19.88 -1.00 11.52
C LEU A 431 20.68 -0.23 12.59
N TRP A 432 21.60 0.62 12.18
CA TRP A 432 22.48 1.34 13.11
C TRP A 432 21.78 2.50 13.83
N THR A 433 20.81 3.16 13.20
CA THR A 433 20.11 4.29 13.82
C THR A 433 18.93 3.88 14.71
N LYS A 434 18.20 2.81 14.37
CA LYS A 434 16.97 2.38 15.07
C LYS A 434 17.18 1.21 16.01
N ILE A 435 18.11 0.30 15.71
CA ILE A 435 18.35 -0.91 16.51
C ILE A 435 19.51 -0.70 17.48
N ALA A 436 20.70 -0.44 16.95
CA ALA A 436 21.92 -0.35 17.75
C ALA A 436 21.86 0.77 18.80
N ASN A 437 21.32 1.94 18.45
CA ASN A 437 21.17 3.05 19.41
C ASN A 437 20.20 2.73 20.56
N LYS A 438 19.18 1.90 20.35
CA LYS A 438 18.24 1.48 21.42
C LYS A 438 18.87 0.48 22.38
N ALA A 439 19.84 -0.32 21.93
CA ALA A 439 20.57 -1.25 22.79
C ALA A 439 21.40 -0.50 23.85
N ILE A 440 21.99 0.65 23.47
CA ILE A 440 22.76 1.52 24.39
C ILE A 440 21.87 2.11 25.50
N GLU A 441 20.61 2.46 25.21
CA GLU A 441 19.70 3.04 26.20
C GLU A 441 19.14 2.02 27.21
N ARG A 442 19.31 0.71 26.96
CA ARG A 442 18.86 -0.38 27.83
C ARG A 442 19.94 -0.87 28.81
N ASN A 443 21.19 -0.45 28.65
CA ASN A 443 22.33 -0.70 29.54
C ASN A 443 22.62 0.54 30.40
#